data_AF-A0A0N4XG73-F1
#
_entry.id   AF-A0A0N4XG73-F1
#
_cell.length_a   1.000
_cell.length_b   1.000
_cell.length_c   1.000
_cell.angle_alpha   90.00
_cell.angle_beta   90.00
_cell.angle_gamma   90.00
#
_symmetry.space_group_name_H-M   'P 1'
#
loop_
_entity.id
_entity.type
_entity.pdbx_description
1 polymer ?
#
loop_
_entity_poly.entity_id
_entity_poly.type
_entity_poly.pdbx_seq_one_letter_code
_entity_poly.pdbx_strand_id
1 'polypeptide(L)'
;MDHDYSAMCDVSALISCTRVLTSEYGSGFGIIGPLFGESSPLNQKNAFYGVIGYSVLAAIQLSNAQWSANISLVAGILMNIMSVYLFVSK
;
A
#
# COMPACT_ATOMS: atom_id res chain seq x y z
N MET A 1 5.69 -6.06 -19.90
CA MET A 1 4.48 -6.66 -19.29
C MET A 1 3.87 -7.53 -20.35
N ASP A 2 3.44 -8.75 -20.01
CA ASP A 2 2.70 -9.57 -20.96
C ASP A 2 1.35 -8.91 -21.23
N HIS A 3 1.05 -8.63 -22.51
CA HIS A 3 -0.15 -7.89 -22.89
C HIS A 3 -1.43 -8.72 -22.75
N ASP A 4 -1.31 -10.03 -22.53
CA ASP A 4 -2.42 -10.97 -22.32
C ASP A 4 -2.65 -11.27 -20.83
N TYR A 5 -1.84 -10.67 -19.95
CA TYR A 5 -2.03 -10.81 -18.51
C TYR A 5 -3.28 -10.05 -18.05
N SER A 6 -4.29 -10.81 -17.63
CA SER A 6 -5.48 -10.28 -16.95
C SER A 6 -5.47 -10.70 -15.49
N ALA A 7 -5.51 -9.71 -14.58
CA ALA A 7 -5.59 -9.99 -13.16
C ALA A 7 -7.01 -10.46 -12.79
N MET A 8 -7.13 -11.34 -11.81
CA MET A 8 -8.44 -11.83 -11.34
C MET A 8 -9.38 -10.73 -10.84
N CYS A 9 -8.84 -9.57 -10.42
CA CYS A 9 -9.65 -8.43 -9.99
C CYS A 9 -9.88 -7.37 -11.09
N ASP A 10 -9.52 -7.68 -12.34
CA ASP A 10 -10.01 -6.95 -13.52
C ASP A 10 -11.40 -7.46 -13.89
N VAL A 11 -12.44 -6.88 -13.29
CA VAL A 11 -13.85 -7.32 -13.45
C VAL A 11 -14.48 -6.78 -14.73
N SER A 12 -14.09 -5.59 -15.16
CA SER A 12 -14.61 -4.96 -16.37
C SER A 12 -13.65 -3.88 -16.89
N ALA A 13 -13.90 -3.35 -18.09
CA ALA A 13 -13.10 -2.25 -18.62
C ALA A 13 -13.10 -0.99 -17.73
N LEU A 14 -14.18 -0.78 -16.95
CA LEU A 14 -14.24 0.27 -15.93
C LEU A 14 -13.52 -0.11 -14.64
N ILE A 15 -13.58 -1.37 -14.23
CA ILE A 15 -13.04 -1.86 -12.96
C ILE A 15 -11.82 -2.74 -13.24
N SER A 16 -10.66 -2.12 -13.35
CA SER A 16 -9.38 -2.81 -13.55
C SER A 16 -8.39 -2.48 -12.42
N CYS A 17 -8.04 -3.50 -11.64
CA CYS A 17 -6.93 -3.43 -10.69
C CYS A 17 -5.58 -3.21 -11.36
N THR A 18 -5.37 -3.83 -12.53
CA THR A 18 -4.09 -3.76 -13.24
C THR A 18 -3.76 -2.30 -13.56
N ARG A 19 -4.72 -1.57 -14.16
CA ARG A 19 -4.58 -0.14 -14.48
C ARG A 19 -4.20 0.70 -13.24
N VAL A 20 -4.79 0.37 -12.11
CA VAL A 20 -4.65 1.10 -10.85
C VAL A 20 -3.29 0.84 -10.23
N LEU A 21 -2.87 -0.41 -10.16
CA LEU A 21 -1.61 -0.82 -9.55
C LEU A 21 -0.40 -0.44 -10.41
N THR A 22 -0.59 -0.18 -11.71
CA THR A 22 0.43 0.36 -12.61
C THR A 22 0.44 1.89 -12.69
N SER A 23 -0.50 2.58 -12.04
CA SER A 23 -0.52 4.04 -12.00
C SER A 23 0.61 4.60 -11.11
N GLU A 24 0.87 5.91 -11.23
CA GLU A 24 1.82 6.64 -10.38
C GLU A 24 1.52 6.44 -8.88
N TYR A 25 0.24 6.52 -8.50
CA TYR A 25 -0.20 6.26 -7.12
C TYR A 25 -0.07 4.80 -6.71
N GLY A 26 0.14 3.86 -7.63
CA GLY A 26 0.38 2.44 -7.35
C GLY A 26 1.80 2.15 -6.82
N SER A 27 2.73 3.10 -6.96
CA SER A 27 4.10 3.02 -6.48
C SER A 27 4.42 4.20 -5.57
N GLY A 28 5.03 3.92 -4.41
CA GLY A 28 5.45 4.94 -3.46
C GLY A 28 4.32 5.87 -3.02
N PHE A 29 3.07 5.41 -3.08
CA PHE A 29 1.85 6.19 -2.85
C PHE A 29 1.71 7.44 -3.75
N GLY A 30 2.48 7.57 -4.84
CA GLY A 30 2.57 8.80 -5.63
C GLY A 30 3.26 9.96 -4.92
N ILE A 31 3.90 9.72 -3.77
CA ILE A 31 4.56 10.73 -2.93
C ILE A 31 6.07 10.49 -2.87
N ILE A 32 6.48 9.22 -2.77
CA ILE A 32 7.89 8.88 -2.55
C ILE A 32 8.74 9.18 -3.79
N GLY A 33 8.23 8.94 -5.01
CA GLY A 33 8.91 9.31 -6.25
C GLY A 33 9.30 10.80 -6.30
N PRO A 34 8.35 11.74 -6.13
CA PRO A 34 8.64 13.17 -6.10
C PRO A 34 9.56 13.62 -4.95
N LEU A 35 9.50 13.00 -3.77
CA LEU A 35 10.27 13.42 -2.59
C LEU A 35 11.68 12.83 -2.52
N PHE A 36 11.83 11.55 -2.88
CA PHE A 36 13.08 10.80 -2.72
C PHE A 36 13.71 10.39 -4.06
N GLY A 37 13.06 10.71 -5.18
CA GLY A 37 13.47 10.34 -6.53
C GLY A 37 12.78 9.07 -7.03
N GLU A 38 12.42 9.04 -8.32
CA GLU A 38 11.72 7.89 -8.92
C GLU A 38 12.53 6.58 -8.88
N SER A 39 13.85 6.68 -8.93
CA SER A 39 14.79 5.55 -8.84
C SER A 39 15.15 5.17 -7.40
N SER A 40 14.56 5.83 -6.40
CA SER A 40 14.80 5.53 -5.00
C SER A 40 14.37 4.09 -4.68
N PRO A 41 15.14 3.34 -3.86
CA PRO A 41 14.71 2.03 -3.38
C PRO A 41 13.44 2.11 -2.52
N LEU A 42 13.07 3.31 -2.05
CA LEU A 42 11.81 3.59 -1.35
C LEU A 42 10.63 3.82 -2.32
N ASN A 43 10.84 3.92 -3.64
CA ASN A 43 9.74 4.03 -4.58
C ASN A 43 9.26 2.64 -5.04
N GLN A 44 8.74 1.86 -4.09
CA GLN A 44 8.25 0.48 -4.33
C GLN A 44 6.74 0.45 -4.47
N LYS A 45 6.19 -0.66 -5.01
CA LYS A 45 4.72 -0.85 -5.11
C LYS A 45 4.05 -0.73 -3.73
N ASN A 46 2.87 -0.11 -3.66
CA ASN A 46 2.13 0.07 -2.40
C ASN A 46 1.85 -1.26 -1.68
N ALA A 47 1.64 -2.34 -2.45
CA ALA A 47 1.44 -3.68 -1.91
C ALA A 47 2.62 -4.16 -1.04
N PHE A 48 3.85 -3.77 -1.37
CA PHE A 48 5.05 -4.10 -0.57
C PHE A 48 4.96 -3.49 0.83
N TYR A 49 4.58 -2.21 0.92
CA TYR A 49 4.34 -1.53 2.20
C TYR A 49 3.20 -2.16 2.99
N GLY A 50 2.13 -2.56 2.30
CA GLY A 50 1.00 -3.26 2.92
C GLY A 50 1.44 -4.59 3.56
N VAL A 51 2.18 -5.42 2.82
CA VAL A 51 2.69 -6.71 3.32
C VAL A 51 3.57 -6.49 4.55
N ILE A 52 4.53 -5.57 4.50
CA ILE A 52 5.39 -5.27 5.65
C ILE A 52 4.57 -4.78 6.84
N GLY A 53 3.69 -3.79 6.62
CA GLY A 53 2.88 -3.20 7.66
C GLY A 53 2.00 -4.23 8.37
N TYR A 54 1.24 -5.03 7.62
CA TYR A 54 0.37 -6.05 8.20
C TYR A 54 1.15 -7.18 8.88
N SER A 55 2.33 -7.55 8.34
CA SER A 55 3.22 -8.53 8.99
C SER A 55 3.73 -8.01 10.33
N VAL A 56 4.11 -6.74 10.41
CA VAL A 56 4.54 -6.10 11.65
C VAL A 56 3.39 -6.00 12.64
N LEU A 57 2.18 -5.60 12.23
CA LEU A 57 1.00 -5.61 13.12
C LEU A 57 0.73 -7.02 13.66
N ALA A 58 0.78 -8.04 12.81
CA ALA A 58 0.58 -9.42 13.23
C ALA A 58 1.64 -9.85 14.26
N ALA A 59 2.91 -9.49 14.04
CA ALA A 59 4.00 -9.79 14.98
C ALA A 59 3.83 -9.05 16.32
N ILE A 60 3.40 -7.78 16.30
CA ILE A 60 3.11 -6.98 17.50
C ILE A 60 1.97 -7.63 18.31
N GLN A 61 0.97 -8.20 17.64
CA GLN A 61 -0.16 -8.85 18.29
C GLN A 61 0.24 -10.14 19.04
N LEU A 62 1.36 -10.77 18.67
CA LEU A 62 1.94 -11.91 19.39
C LEU A 62 2.71 -11.47 20.65
N SER A 63 3.00 -10.18 20.80
CA SER A 63 3.70 -9.62 21.96
C SER A 63 2.73 -9.16 23.04
N ASN A 64 2.95 -9.60 24.28
CA ASN A 64 2.14 -9.20 25.45
C ASN A 64 2.66 -7.91 26.13
N ALA A 65 3.34 -7.06 25.37
CA ALA A 65 3.83 -5.79 25.87
C ALA A 65 2.70 -4.77 26.03
N GLN A 66 2.69 -4.02 27.13
CA GLN A 66 1.68 -2.98 27.40
C GLN A 66 1.58 -1.92 26.28
N TRP A 67 2.66 -1.73 25.51
CA TRP A 67 2.75 -0.75 24.43
C TRP A 67 2.23 -1.30 23.09
N SER A 68 2.01 -2.62 22.98
CA SER A 68 1.55 -3.30 21.77
C SER A 68 0.22 -2.72 21.25
N ALA A 69 -0.73 -2.51 22.16
CA ALA A 69 -2.04 -1.95 21.83
C ALA A 69 -1.92 -0.51 21.27
N ASN A 70 -1.11 0.34 21.92
CA ASN A 70 -0.94 1.73 21.50
C ASN A 70 -0.27 1.83 20.12
N ILE A 71 0.79 1.04 19.89
CA ILE A 71 1.50 1.02 18.60
C ILE A 71 0.57 0.50 17.50
N SER A 72 -0.16 -0.58 17.76
CA SER A 72 -1.12 -1.15 16.79
C SER A 72 -2.24 -0.16 16.44
N LEU A 73 -2.73 0.60 17.42
CA LEU A 73 -3.75 1.62 17.22
C LEU A 73 -3.23 2.77 16.36
N VAL A 74 -2.04 3.30 16.66
CA VAL A 74 -1.42 4.37 15.85
C VAL A 74 -1.15 3.89 14.43
N ALA A 75 -0.58 2.69 14.27
CA ALA A 75 -0.34 2.10 12.96
C ALA A 75 -1.64 1.90 12.16
N GLY A 76 -2.70 1.41 12.82
CA GLY A 76 -4.02 1.26 12.21
C GLY A 76 -4.62 2.59 11.75
N ILE A 77 -4.53 3.65 12.55
CA ILE A 77 -4.97 4.99 12.16
C ILE A 77 -4.22 5.47 10.92
N LEU A 78 -2.88 5.36 10.93
CA LEU A 78 -2.04 5.75 9.79
C LEU A 78 -2.38 4.98 8.51
N MET A 79 -2.60 3.67 8.60
CA MET A 79 -3.01 2.85 7.46
C MET A 79 -4.36 3.27 6.89
N ASN A 80 -5.32 3.62 7.74
CA ASN A 80 -6.62 4.11 7.29
C ASN A 80 -6.52 5.49 6.63
N ILE A 81 -5.74 6.40 7.19
CA ILE A 81 -5.48 7.72 6.58
C ILE A 81 -4.88 7.54 5.18
N MET A 82 -3.87 6.66 5.03
CA MET A 82 -3.27 6.36 3.72
C MET A 82 -4.26 5.72 2.77
N SER A 83 -5.17 4.86 3.26
CA SER A 83 -6.22 4.28 2.42
C SER A 83 -7.23 5.32 1.94
N VAL A 84 -7.62 6.27 2.79
CA VAL A 84 -8.50 7.38 2.40
C VAL A 84 -7.79 8.28 1.39
N TYR A 85 -6.51 8.57 1.59
CA TYR A 85 -5.69 9.31 0.63
C TYR A 85 -5.71 8.64 -0.76
N LEU A 86 -5.37 7.35 -0.84
CA LEU A 86 -5.37 6.62 -2.12
C LEU A 86 -6.77 6.50 -2.76
N PHE A 87 -7.83 6.54 -1.95
CA PHE A 87 -9.20 6.56 -2.46
C PHE A 87 -9.55 7.89 -3.12
N VAL A 88 -9.09 9.01 -2.56
CA VAL A 88 -9.36 10.37 -3.08
C VAL A 88 -8.41 10.76 -4.21
N SER A 89 -7.17 10.26 -4.22
CA SER A 89 -6.15 10.60 -5.22
C SER A 89 -6.32 9.87 -6.56
N LYS A 90 -7.51 9.36 -6.86
CA LYS A 90 -7.77 8.45 -7.96
C LYS A 90 -9.02 8.84 -8.73
#